data_AF-A0A7J8NXK2-F1
#
_entry.id   AF-A0A7J8NXK2-F1
#
_cell.length_a   1.000
_cell.length_b   1.000
_cell.length_c   1.000
_cell.angle_alpha   90.00
_cell.angle_beta   90.00
_cell.angle_gamma   90.00
#
_symmetry.space_group_name_H-M   'P 1'
#
loop_
_entity.id
_entity.type
_entity.pdbx_description
1 polymer ?
#
loop_
_entity_poly.entity_id
_entity_poly.type
_entity_poly.pdbx_seq_one_letter_code
_entity_poly.pdbx_strand_id
1 'polypeptide(L)'
;MSNTWATYWIQLYIDGAVKLDLEEAVAGGVLKNHHGQWILGFNRRLGWCFVFNAELWGILHGLIILQNKKWDKVSIRTGSMEVIQSIKETEENMEVDRIAKLAFDQNEGLQLFAKNPPNTSSLMSFFI
;
A
#
# COMPACT_ATOMS: atom_id res chain seq x y z
N MET A 1 8.65 31.45 17.61
CA MET A 1 9.11 30.89 16.32
C MET A 1 9.25 29.40 16.50
N SER A 2 8.29 28.60 16.00
CA SER A 2 8.34 27.14 16.15
C SER A 2 9.07 26.50 14.97
N ASN A 3 10.10 25.75 15.33
CA ASN A 3 10.99 24.95 14.50
C ASN A 3 10.22 23.97 13.60
N THR A 4 9.97 24.34 12.34
CA THR A 4 9.15 23.55 11.39
C THR A 4 10.00 22.78 10.39
N TRP A 5 11.01 22.04 10.87
CA TRP A 5 11.68 20.98 10.09
C TRP A 5 11.01 19.62 10.27
N ALA A 6 9.72 19.58 10.61
CA ALA A 6 8.92 18.41 10.34
C ALA A 6 8.89 18.25 8.81
N THR A 7 9.93 17.60 8.28
CA THR A 7 10.03 17.16 6.90
C THR A 7 8.66 16.62 6.50
N TYR A 8 8.15 17.05 5.35
CA TYR A 8 6.79 16.78 4.91
C TYR A 8 6.67 15.30 4.48
N TRP A 9 6.77 14.38 5.44
CA TRP A 9 6.68 12.95 5.22
C TRP A 9 5.23 12.59 4.92
N ILE A 10 5.04 11.84 3.84
CA ILE A 10 3.79 11.17 3.56
C ILE A 10 3.79 9.85 4.33
N GLN A 11 2.71 9.57 5.02
CA GLN A 11 2.52 8.29 5.70
C GLN A 11 1.73 7.38 4.77
N LEU A 12 2.32 6.26 4.38
CA LEU A 12 1.68 5.22 3.58
C LEU A 12 1.32 4.05 4.49
N TYR A 13 0.02 3.86 4.73
CA TYR A 13 -0.52 2.71 5.46
C TYR A 13 -0.96 1.66 4.46
N ILE A 14 -0.51 0.42 4.63
CA ILE A 14 -0.84 -0.72 3.77
C ILE A 14 -1.66 -1.72 4.57
N ASP A 15 -2.61 -2.35 3.87
CA ASP A 15 -3.42 -3.43 4.39
C ASP A 15 -3.78 -4.38 3.23
N GLY A 16 -3.51 -5.67 3.42
CA GLY A 16 -3.89 -6.74 2.51
C GLY A 16 -4.99 -7.60 3.12
N ALA A 17 -6.09 -7.81 2.40
CA ALA A 17 -7.20 -8.66 2.83
C ALA A 17 -7.33 -9.89 1.94
N VAL A 18 -7.62 -11.05 2.53
CA VAL A 18 -7.89 -12.30 1.80
C VAL A 18 -9.17 -12.94 2.36
N LYS A 19 -10.10 -13.26 1.47
CA LYS A 19 -11.30 -14.06 1.70
C LYS A 19 -11.11 -15.44 1.09
N LEU A 20 -10.87 -16.43 1.94
CA LEU A 20 -10.58 -17.80 1.53
C LEU A 20 -11.77 -18.49 0.84
N ASP A 21 -12.99 -18.17 1.28
CA ASP A 21 -14.24 -18.74 0.77
C ASP A 21 -14.58 -18.29 -0.65
N LEU A 22 -14.15 -17.09 -1.03
CA LEU A 22 -14.36 -16.52 -2.37
C LEU A 22 -13.12 -16.60 -3.25
N GLU A 23 -12.02 -17.16 -2.74
CA GLU A 23 -10.71 -17.14 -3.40
C GLU A 23 -10.30 -15.72 -3.84
N GLU A 24 -10.62 -14.73 -3.01
CA GLU A 24 -10.42 -13.31 -3.30
C GLU A 24 -9.43 -12.67 -2.36
N ALA A 25 -8.58 -11.84 -2.91
CA ALA A 25 -7.64 -11.00 -2.20
C ALA A 25 -7.71 -9.58 -2.73
N VAL A 26 -7.50 -8.64 -1.83
CA VAL A 26 -7.45 -7.21 -2.13
C VAL A 26 -6.20 -6.65 -1.47
N ALA A 27 -5.41 -5.93 -2.25
CA ALA A 27 -4.36 -5.07 -1.75
C ALA A 27 -4.90 -3.65 -1.62
N GLY A 28 -4.45 -2.89 -0.63
CA GLY A 28 -4.75 -1.49 -0.60
C GLY A 28 -3.93 -0.70 0.39
N GLY A 29 -4.20 0.60 0.40
CA GLY A 29 -3.52 1.48 1.31
C GLY A 29 -4.08 2.89 1.32
N VAL A 30 -3.57 3.67 2.27
CA VAL A 30 -3.96 5.06 2.52
C VAL A 30 -2.73 5.91 2.69
N LEU A 31 -2.68 6.99 1.92
CA LEU A 31 -1.73 8.08 2.05
C LEU A 31 -2.30 9.15 2.96
N LYS A 32 -1.54 9.51 3.98
CA LYS A 32 -1.85 10.59 4.92
C LYS A 32 -0.71 11.61 4.96
N ASN A 33 -1.03 12.86 5.25
CA ASN A 33 0.00 13.87 5.49
C ASN A 33 0.61 13.70 6.89
N HIS A 34 1.61 14.53 7.21
CA HIS A 34 2.29 14.50 8.50
C HIS A 34 1.39 14.83 9.71
N HIS A 35 0.20 15.39 9.50
CA HIS A 35 -0.83 15.60 10.52
C HIS A 35 -1.81 14.41 10.62
N GLY A 36 -1.60 13.32 9.88
CA GLY A 36 -2.50 12.19 9.83
C GLY A 36 -3.77 12.43 9.02
N GLN A 37 -3.85 13.51 8.24
CA GLN A 37 -5.02 13.82 7.41
C GLN A 37 -5.00 12.99 6.13
N TRP A 38 -6.17 12.51 5.71
CA TRP A 38 -6.34 11.78 4.46
C TRP A 38 -5.89 12.59 3.25
N ILE A 39 -5.08 11.98 2.39
CA ILE A 39 -4.72 12.54 1.09
C ILE A 39 -5.38 11.72 -0.02
N LEU A 40 -5.18 10.39 0.03
CA LEU A 40 -5.61 9.49 -1.03
C LEU A 40 -5.67 8.05 -0.48
N GLY A 41 -6.71 7.31 -0.83
CA GLY A 41 -6.76 5.86 -0.64
C GLY A 41 -6.68 5.15 -1.97
N PHE A 42 -6.30 3.88 -1.95
CA PHE A 42 -6.33 3.02 -3.12
C PHE A 42 -6.61 1.58 -2.72
N ASN A 43 -7.24 0.83 -3.60
CA ASN A 43 -7.36 -0.62 -3.47
C ASN A 43 -7.20 -1.29 -4.83
N ARG A 44 -6.91 -2.58 -4.82
CA ARG A 44 -6.78 -3.40 -6.00
C ARG A 44 -7.20 -4.82 -5.69
N ARG A 45 -8.16 -5.33 -6.45
CA ARG A 45 -8.52 -6.76 -6.43
C ARG A 45 -7.42 -7.57 -7.11
N LEU A 46 -6.97 -8.63 -6.45
CA LEU A 46 -5.85 -9.48 -6.88
C LEU A 46 -6.29 -10.89 -7.30
N GLY A 47 -7.58 -11.25 -7.13
CA GLY A 47 -8.00 -12.64 -7.23
C GLY A 47 -7.42 -13.45 -6.06
N TRP A 48 -7.01 -14.70 -6.27
CA TRP A 48 -6.47 -15.52 -5.19
C TRP A 48 -4.98 -15.23 -4.95
N CYS A 49 -4.62 -14.82 -3.73
CA CYS A 49 -3.23 -14.79 -3.28
C CYS A 49 -3.11 -14.87 -1.75
N PHE A 50 -1.89 -15.11 -1.25
CA PHE A 50 -1.61 -15.00 0.18
C PHE A 50 -1.60 -13.54 0.65
N VAL A 51 -1.84 -13.33 1.95
CA VAL A 51 -1.81 -12.01 2.60
C VAL A 51 -0.47 -11.31 2.38
N PHE A 52 0.65 -12.06 2.46
CA PHE A 52 1.99 -11.56 2.15
C PHE A 52 2.06 -10.90 0.76
N ASN A 53 1.52 -11.55 -0.26
CA ASN A 53 1.49 -11.01 -1.62
C ASN A 53 0.60 -9.77 -1.69
N ALA A 54 -0.58 -9.77 -1.04
CA ALA A 54 -1.49 -8.63 -1.03
C ALA A 54 -0.85 -7.38 -0.39
N GLU A 55 -0.13 -7.55 0.72
CA GLU A 55 0.61 -6.48 1.38
C GLU A 55 1.74 -5.94 0.50
N LEU A 56 2.52 -6.81 -0.17
CA LEU A 56 3.57 -6.39 -1.10
C LEU A 56 3.01 -5.60 -2.30
N TRP A 57 1.88 -6.04 -2.86
CA TRP A 57 1.18 -5.31 -3.91
C TRP A 57 0.71 -3.93 -3.44
N GLY A 58 0.23 -3.85 -2.19
CA GLY A 58 -0.14 -2.59 -1.57
C GLY A 58 1.04 -1.62 -1.49
N ILE A 59 2.20 -2.10 -1.05
CA ILE A 59 3.45 -1.31 -1.01
C ILE A 59 3.83 -0.84 -2.41
N LEU A 60 3.88 -1.74 -3.40
CA LEU A 60 4.26 -1.41 -4.78
C LEU A 60 3.37 -0.31 -5.36
N HIS A 61 2.05 -0.47 -5.27
CA HIS A 61 1.12 0.51 -5.79
C HIS A 61 1.19 1.85 -5.05
N GLY A 62 1.35 1.82 -3.73
CA GLY A 62 1.59 3.03 -2.94
C GLY A 62 2.85 3.77 -3.40
N LEU A 63 3.96 3.05 -3.65
CA LEU A 63 5.21 3.63 -4.16
C LEU A 63 5.07 4.22 -5.56
N ILE A 64 4.38 3.53 -6.49
CA ILE A 64 4.09 4.05 -7.83
C ILE A 64 3.28 5.36 -7.75
N ILE A 65 2.27 5.41 -6.87
CA ILE A 65 1.46 6.61 -6.65
C ILE A 65 2.33 7.76 -6.13
N LEU A 66 3.20 7.50 -5.14
CA LEU A 66 4.12 8.49 -4.58
C LEU A 66 5.10 9.02 -5.62
N GLN A 67 5.67 8.13 -6.43
CA GLN A 67 6.60 8.50 -7.51
C GLN A 67 5.91 9.39 -8.56
N ASN A 68 4.69 9.03 -8.98
CA ASN A 68 3.90 9.85 -9.91
C ASN A 68 3.55 11.23 -9.33
N LYS A 69 3.46 11.35 -8.01
CA LYS A 69 3.23 12.61 -7.28
C LYS A 69 4.53 13.37 -6.97
N LYS A 70 5.71 12.80 -7.24
CA LYS A 70 7.02 13.34 -6.87
C LYS A 70 7.15 13.59 -5.36
N TRP A 71 6.65 12.65 -4.56
CA TRP A 71 6.78 12.67 -3.10
C TRP A 71 7.90 11.73 -2.66
N ASP A 72 9.05 12.32 -2.33
CA ASP A 72 10.29 11.56 -2.13
C ASP A 72 10.53 11.14 -0.67
N LYS A 73 9.69 11.60 0.27
CA LYS A 73 9.80 11.30 1.71
C LYS A 73 8.55 10.56 2.19
N VAL A 74 8.67 9.25 2.39
CA VAL A 74 7.56 8.38 2.79
C VAL A 74 7.90 7.50 3.99
N SER A 75 6.99 7.44 4.96
CA SER A 75 7.01 6.45 6.03
C SER A 75 5.97 5.38 5.71
N ILE A 76 6.43 4.17 5.43
CA ILE A 76 5.58 3.02 5.09
C ILE A 76 5.24 2.26 6.38
N ARG A 77 3.98 1.89 6.55
CA ARG A 77 3.47 1.10 7.67
C ARG A 77 2.60 -0.03 7.12
N THR A 78 2.98 -1.26 7.43
CA THR A 78 2.24 -2.49 7.11
C THR A 78 2.01 -3.27 8.42
N GLY A 79 0.91 -4.03 8.48
CA GLY A 79 0.64 -4.96 9.58
C GLY A 79 1.43 -6.27 9.49
N SER A 80 2.12 -6.53 8.38
CA SER A 80 2.82 -7.79 8.13
C SER A 80 4.30 -7.70 8.51
N MET A 81 4.67 -8.37 9.60
CA MET A 81 6.07 -8.47 10.03
C MET A 81 6.94 -9.23 9.01
N GLU A 82 6.37 -10.22 8.34
CA GLU A 82 7.04 -10.99 7.28
C GLU A 82 7.44 -10.10 6.11
N VAL A 83 6.55 -9.20 5.68
CA VAL A 83 6.84 -8.21 4.64
C VAL A 83 7.94 -7.25 5.08
N ILE A 84 7.87 -6.73 6.32
CA ILE A 84 8.90 -5.84 6.86
C ILE A 84 10.27 -6.53 6.85
N GLN A 85 10.32 -7.81 7.22
CA GLN A 85 11.56 -8.57 7.27
C GLN A 85 12.11 -8.78 5.85
N SER A 86 11.26 -9.24 4.92
CA SER A 86 11.66 -9.50 3.53
C SER A 86 12.26 -8.27 2.83
N ILE A 87 11.68 -7.08 3.04
CA ILE A 87 12.16 -5.82 2.45
C ILE A 87 13.48 -5.35 3.06
N LYS A 88 13.73 -5.68 4.34
CA LYS A 88 14.97 -5.32 5.03
C LYS A 88 16.12 -6.27 4.70
N GLU A 89 15.81 -7.53 4.42
CA GLU A 89 16.78 -8.59 4.15
C GLU A 89 17.28 -8.64 2.70
N THR A 90 16.66 -7.92 1.78
CA THR A 90 17.06 -7.94 0.36
C THR A 90 18.43 -7.29 0.11
N GLU A 91 19.47 -8.12 -0.04
CA GLU A 91 20.65 -7.89 -0.90
C GLU A 91 20.55 -8.63 -2.26
N GLU A 92 19.50 -9.42 -2.53
CA GLU A 92 19.35 -10.13 -3.83
C GLU A 92 18.04 -9.80 -4.57
N ASN A 93 18.19 -9.29 -5.80
CA ASN A 93 17.17 -8.77 -6.72
C ASN A 93 16.09 -9.76 -7.20
N MET A 94 15.97 -10.96 -6.62
CA MET A 94 15.08 -12.01 -7.14
C MET A 94 13.60 -11.72 -6.90
N GLU A 95 13.26 -11.12 -5.76
CA GLU A 95 11.87 -10.75 -5.42
C GLU A 95 11.41 -9.50 -6.18
N VAL A 96 12.33 -8.56 -6.44
CA VAL A 96 12.05 -7.37 -7.27
C VAL A 96 11.74 -7.77 -8.71
N ASP A 97 12.47 -8.75 -9.27
CA ASP A 97 12.21 -9.28 -10.61
C ASP A 97 10.88 -10.05 -10.70
N ARG A 98 10.51 -10.81 -9.65
CA ARG A 98 9.19 -11.46 -9.59
C ARG A 98 8.07 -10.43 -9.53
N ILE A 99 8.21 -9.40 -8.69
CA ILE A 99 7.25 -8.31 -8.57
C ILE A 99 7.14 -7.53 -9.88
N ALA A 100 8.26 -7.22 -10.55
CA ALA A 100 8.27 -6.53 -11.84
C ALA A 100 7.59 -7.37 -12.93
N LYS A 101 7.84 -8.68 -12.94
CA LYS A 101 7.23 -9.62 -13.90
C LYS A 101 5.73 -9.80 -13.67
N LEU A 102 5.29 -9.83 -12.41
CA LEU A 102 3.87 -9.86 -12.05
C LEU A 102 3.16 -8.53 -12.32
N ALA A 103 3.84 -7.39 -12.11
CA ALA A 103 3.32 -6.05 -12.38
C ALA A 103 3.12 -5.77 -13.88
N PHE A 104 3.91 -6.41 -14.75
CA PHE A 104 3.81 -6.24 -16.19
C PHE A 104 2.52 -6.85 -16.78
N ASP A 105 1.93 -7.84 -16.10
CA ASP A 105 0.85 -8.66 -16.66
C ASP A 105 -0.58 -8.13 -16.44
N GLN A 106 -0.83 -7.13 -15.57
CA GLN A 106 -2.21 -6.78 -15.22
C GLN A 106 -2.47 -5.28 -15.01
N ASN A 107 -3.19 -4.67 -15.94
CA ASN A 107 -3.60 -3.26 -15.92
C ASN A 107 -5.06 -3.04 -15.47
N GLU A 108 -5.73 -4.04 -14.88
CA GLU A 108 -7.14 -3.92 -14.49
C GLU A 108 -7.29 -4.02 -12.95
N GLY A 109 -8.04 -3.08 -12.35
CA GLY A 109 -8.55 -3.22 -10.97
C GLY A 109 -8.03 -2.24 -9.90
N LEU A 110 -7.10 -1.32 -10.20
CA LEU A 110 -6.68 -0.29 -9.23
C LEU A 110 -7.75 0.83 -9.13
N GLN A 111 -8.31 1.03 -7.94
CA GLN A 111 -9.25 2.11 -7.65
C GLN A 111 -8.59 3.16 -6.76
N LEU A 112 -8.91 4.44 -6.98
CA LEU A 112 -8.37 5.57 -6.23
C LEU A 112 -9.49 6.37 -5.54
N PHE A 113 -9.23 6.80 -4.31
CA PHE A 113 -10.21 7.44 -3.43
C PHE A 113 -9.68 8.78 -2.92
N ALA A 114 -10.09 9.86 -3.59
CA ALA A 114 -9.66 11.23 -3.23
C ALA A 114 -10.26 11.73 -1.90
N LYS A 115 -11.33 11.10 -1.42
CA LYS A 115 -11.98 11.40 -0.15
C LYS A 115 -12.07 10.13 0.68
N ASN A 116 -11.94 10.28 2.00
CA ASN A 116 -12.25 9.21 2.93
C ASN A 116 -13.77 8.89 2.84
N PRO A 117 -14.19 7.65 2.51
CA PRO A 117 -15.56 7.22 2.55
C PRO A 117 -16.15 7.37 3.97
N PRO A 118 -17.44 7.72 4.08
CA PRO A 118 -18.10 7.75 5.37
C PRO A 118 -18.15 6.34 5.99
N ASN A 119 -17.90 6.23 7.29
CA ASN A 119 -18.00 5.02 8.13
C ASN A 119 -16.88 3.97 8.08
N THR A 120 -15.67 4.32 7.64
CA THR A 120 -14.51 3.41 7.78
C THR A 120 -13.85 3.58 9.14
N SER A 121 -14.29 2.82 10.13
CA SER A 121 -13.71 2.79 11.49
C SER A 121 -12.34 2.12 11.56
N SER A 122 -11.99 1.34 10.53
CA SER A 122 -10.70 0.63 10.39
C SER A 122 -10.25 0.66 8.93
N LEU A 123 -8.94 0.64 8.68
CA LEU A 123 -8.37 0.45 7.35
C LEU A 123 -8.94 -0.81 6.67
N MET A 124 -9.20 -1.88 7.43
CA MET A 124 -9.77 -3.13 6.90
C MET A 124 -11.17 -2.97 6.29
N SER A 125 -11.98 -2.04 6.79
CA SER A 125 -13.33 -1.79 6.23
C SER A 125 -13.32 -1.09 4.87
N PHE A 126 -12.13 -0.68 4.41
CA PHE A 126 -11.93 0.01 3.14
C PHE A 126 -11.67 -0.94 1.97
N PHE A 127 -11.24 -2.16 2.26
CA PHE A 127 -10.65 -3.08 1.29
C PHE A 127 -11.52 -4.29 0.95
N ILE A 128 -12.76 -4.32 1.46
CA ILE A 128 -13.71 -5.43 1.31
C ILE A 128 -15.08 -4.91 0.90
#